data_AF-A0A969F4B8-F1
#
_entry.id   AF-A0A969F4B8-F1
#
_cell.length_a   1.000
_cell.length_b   1.000
_cell.length_c   1.000
_cell.angle_alpha   90.00
_cell.angle_beta   90.00
_cell.angle_gamma   90.00
#
_symmetry.space_group_name_H-M   'P 1'
#
loop_
_entity.id
_entity.type
_entity.pdbx_description
1 polymer ?
#
loop_
_entity_poly.entity_id
_entity_poly.type
_entity_poly.pdbx_seq_one_letter_code
_entity_poly.pdbx_strand_id
1 'polypeptide(L)'
;MRLATIAIRRWGIDDHQPAILQVKNQYVIDYLVNEVLVRQPPSMRSFLLKSSILDRFCAPLCAAFVGSDSLDEGILSRLEEEGLFIESLDSQKEWYRFHQLFREILRQRLEAEYSASEVTELRLRASNWLAANGFIEDALDQALKSGEVQVAVNILAKIGATLVDRESWLLLESLLNKFPSEIINREPYLLLLLAWLKLVRMQLGPVERIREYLQ
;
A
#
# COMPACT_ATOMS: atom_id res chain seq x y z
N MET A 1 22.18 3.24 19.54
CA MET A 1 21.61 3.27 18.18
C MET A 1 21.18 4.69 17.76
N ARG A 2 21.96 5.76 18.00
CA ARG A 2 21.57 7.16 17.67
C ARG A 2 22.16 7.69 16.34
N LEU A 3 22.90 6.87 15.61
CA LEU A 3 23.69 7.31 14.45
C LEU A 3 22.89 7.30 13.14
N ALA A 4 21.87 6.46 13.00
CA ALA A 4 21.03 6.41 11.80
C ALA A 4 20.17 7.67 11.63
N THR A 5 19.61 8.19 12.73
CA THR A 5 18.73 9.38 12.71
C THR A 5 19.47 10.69 12.39
N ILE A 6 20.78 10.77 12.67
CA ILE A 6 21.58 11.96 12.36
C ILE A 6 21.99 12.02 10.88
N ALA A 7 22.03 10.88 10.17
CA ALA A 7 22.46 10.84 8.78
C ALA A 7 21.42 11.47 7.82
N ILE A 8 20.12 11.25 8.06
CA ILE A 8 19.07 11.76 7.17
C ILE A 8 18.73 13.23 7.46
N ARG A 9 18.77 13.67 8.73
CA ARG A 9 18.36 15.04 9.09
C ARG A 9 19.36 16.14 8.71
N ARG A 10 20.59 15.80 8.31
CA ARG A 10 21.66 16.77 7.97
C ARG A 10 21.81 17.04 6.47
N TRP A 11 21.17 16.25 5.60
CA TRP A 11 21.30 16.39 4.16
C TRP A 11 19.92 16.46 3.55
N GLY A 12 19.38 17.68 3.43
CA GLY A 12 18.12 17.96 2.75
C GLY A 12 18.08 17.26 1.40
N ILE A 13 17.25 16.23 1.31
CA ILE A 13 16.94 15.54 0.07
C ILE A 13 15.80 16.35 -0.55
N ASP A 14 16.15 17.36 -1.34
CA ASP A 14 15.25 18.00 -2.29
C ASP A 14 15.16 17.12 -3.55
N ASP A 15 13.94 16.84 -3.97
CA ASP A 15 13.49 15.72 -4.82
C ASP A 15 13.81 15.84 -6.33
N HIS A 16 14.85 16.57 -6.72
CA HIS A 16 15.10 16.87 -8.14
C HIS A 16 16.59 16.81 -8.52
N GLN A 17 17.16 15.59 -8.66
CA GLN A 17 18.22 15.29 -9.66
C GLN A 17 18.66 13.81 -9.65
N PRO A 18 18.55 13.07 -10.79
CA PRO A 18 18.61 11.60 -10.78
C PRO A 18 20.01 10.96 -10.84
N ALA A 19 21.09 11.69 -11.18
CA ALA A 19 22.38 11.05 -11.52
C ALA A 19 23.43 11.02 -10.40
N ILE A 20 23.45 12.02 -9.50
CA ILE A 20 24.44 12.09 -8.41
C ILE A 20 23.98 11.29 -7.16
N LEU A 21 22.70 10.91 -7.11
CA LEU A 21 22.10 10.14 -6.02
C LEU A 21 22.49 8.65 -6.03
N GLN A 22 22.86 8.07 -7.18
CA GLN A 22 23.07 6.61 -7.27
C GLN A 22 24.27 6.11 -6.47
N VAL A 23 25.42 6.82 -6.51
CA VAL A 23 26.65 6.37 -5.84
C VAL A 23 26.62 6.61 -4.32
N LYS A 24 26.00 7.71 -3.85
CA LYS A 24 25.80 7.96 -2.41
C LYS A 24 24.71 7.07 -1.80
N ASN A 25 23.68 6.72 -2.57
CA ASN A 25 22.65 5.79 -2.12
C ASN A 25 23.20 4.37 -1.97
N GLN A 26 24.13 3.91 -2.80
CA GLN A 26 24.67 2.54 -2.69
C GLN A 26 25.29 2.28 -1.31
N TYR A 27 26.09 3.22 -0.76
CA TYR A 27 26.66 3.08 0.58
C TYR A 27 25.63 3.14 1.70
N VAL A 28 24.60 3.98 1.55
CA VAL A 28 23.48 4.06 2.51
C VAL A 28 22.65 2.77 2.46
N ILE A 29 22.38 2.25 1.26
CA ILE A 29 21.67 0.99 1.02
C ILE A 29 22.48 -0.17 1.61
N ASP A 30 23.77 -0.27 1.31
CA ASP A 30 24.63 -1.35 1.83
C ASP A 30 24.74 -1.30 3.35
N TYR A 31 24.75 -0.11 3.95
CA TYR A 31 24.69 0.05 5.40
C TYR A 31 23.32 -0.35 5.98
N LEU A 32 22.22 0.09 5.38
CA LEU A 32 20.86 -0.29 5.82
C LEU A 32 20.64 -1.80 5.73
N VAL A 33 21.10 -2.43 4.65
CA VAL A 33 21.01 -3.88 4.45
C VAL A 33 21.92 -4.61 5.42
N ASN A 34 23.20 -4.27 5.47
CA ASN A 34 24.17 -5.08 6.21
C ASN A 34 24.22 -4.77 7.70
N GLU A 35 23.84 -3.58 8.15
CA GLU A 35 23.93 -3.23 9.58
C GLU A 35 22.60 -3.10 10.28
N VAL A 36 21.53 -2.75 9.57
CA VAL A 36 20.21 -2.66 10.19
C VAL A 36 19.47 -3.98 10.06
N LEU A 37 19.46 -4.62 8.89
CA LEU A 37 18.70 -5.87 8.66
C LEU A 37 19.43 -7.15 9.14
N VAL A 38 20.74 -7.27 8.92
CA VAL A 38 21.50 -8.49 9.33
C VAL A 38 21.62 -8.60 10.86
N ARG A 39 21.61 -7.47 11.57
CA ARG A 39 21.67 -7.45 13.05
C ARG A 39 20.34 -7.80 13.72
N GLN A 40 19.24 -7.90 12.95
CA GLN A 40 17.94 -8.26 13.51
C GLN A 40 17.83 -9.77 13.77
N PRO A 41 17.09 -10.17 14.81
CA PRO A 41 16.66 -11.56 14.97
C PRO A 41 15.95 -12.09 13.72
N PRO A 42 16.07 -13.38 13.38
CA PRO A 42 15.46 -13.95 12.18
C PRO A 42 13.95 -13.70 12.05
N SER A 43 13.23 -13.75 13.16
CA SER A 43 11.78 -13.44 13.22
C SER A 43 11.49 -12.00 12.82
N MET A 44 12.24 -11.04 13.36
CA MET A 44 12.12 -9.62 13.04
C MET A 44 12.49 -9.33 11.58
N ARG A 45 13.55 -9.95 11.07
CA ARG A 45 13.94 -9.79 9.66
C ARG A 45 12.82 -10.29 8.73
N SER A 46 12.24 -11.46 9.01
CA SER A 46 11.11 -11.97 8.23
C SER A 46 9.91 -11.02 8.30
N PHE A 47 9.62 -10.47 9.48
CA PHE A 47 8.58 -9.46 9.65
C PHE A 47 8.80 -8.21 8.79
N LEU A 48 9.99 -7.60 8.85
CA LEU A 48 10.32 -6.39 8.08
C LEU A 48 10.22 -6.64 6.57
N LEU A 49 10.74 -7.78 6.09
CA LEU A 49 10.66 -8.13 4.68
C LEU A 49 9.20 -8.32 4.23
N LYS A 50 8.41 -9.11 4.96
CA LYS A 50 7.02 -9.41 4.58
C LYS A 50 6.11 -8.18 4.66
N SER A 51 6.31 -7.33 5.66
CA SER A 51 5.52 -6.08 5.83
C SER A 51 5.85 -5.01 4.79
N SER A 52 7.01 -5.05 4.13
CA SER A 52 7.41 -4.09 3.08
C SER A 52 6.47 -4.05 1.87
N ILE A 53 5.68 -5.10 1.66
CA ILE A 53 4.63 -5.19 0.65
C ILE A 53 3.58 -4.09 0.85
N LEU A 54 3.28 -3.74 2.10
CA LEU A 54 2.23 -2.82 2.50
C LEU A 54 2.67 -1.36 2.36
N ASP A 55 1.77 -0.48 1.89
CA ASP A 55 2.02 0.97 1.75
C ASP A 55 1.89 1.71 3.09
N ARG A 56 1.03 1.17 3.95
CA ARG A 56 0.81 1.55 5.34
C ARG A 56 0.41 0.29 6.10
N PHE A 57 0.75 0.22 7.37
CA PHE A 57 0.42 -0.93 8.22
C PHE A 57 0.11 -0.51 9.64
N CYS A 58 -0.66 -1.33 10.34
CA CYS A 58 -1.02 -1.18 11.74
C CYS A 58 -0.81 -2.52 12.45
N ALA A 59 -0.71 -2.51 13.78
CA ALA A 59 -0.45 -3.73 14.55
C ALA A 59 -1.47 -4.87 14.25
N PRO A 60 -2.79 -4.61 14.16
CA PRO A 60 -3.76 -5.64 13.80
C PRO A 60 -3.58 -6.24 12.41
N LEU A 61 -3.22 -5.42 11.41
CA LEU A 61 -2.93 -5.89 10.05
C LEU A 61 -1.67 -6.76 10.03
N CYS A 62 -0.62 -6.33 10.74
CA CYS A 62 0.61 -7.09 10.89
C CYS A 62 0.34 -8.46 11.52
N ALA A 63 -0.44 -8.52 12.61
CA ALA A 63 -0.83 -9.75 13.29
C ALA A 63 -1.60 -10.71 12.37
N ALA A 64 -2.57 -10.19 11.60
CA ALA A 64 -3.38 -11.00 10.71
C ALA A 64 -2.59 -11.59 9.53
N PHE A 65 -1.57 -10.89 9.05
CA PHE A 65 -0.83 -11.28 7.85
C PHE A 65 0.44 -12.09 8.14
N VAL A 66 1.20 -11.74 9.19
CA VAL A 66 2.42 -12.47 9.59
C VAL A 66 2.10 -13.64 10.54
N GLY A 67 0.96 -13.58 11.23
CA GLY A 67 0.53 -14.55 12.25
C GLY A 67 0.68 -13.97 13.65
N SER A 68 -0.35 -14.11 14.48
CA SER A 68 -0.47 -13.51 15.83
C SER A 68 0.68 -13.89 16.77
N ASP A 69 1.20 -15.11 16.65
CA ASP A 69 2.26 -15.63 17.53
C ASP A 69 3.63 -15.01 17.24
N SER A 70 3.74 -14.23 16.17
CA SER A 70 5.00 -13.66 15.69
C SER A 70 5.21 -12.21 16.14
N LEU A 71 4.20 -11.56 16.71
CA LEU A 71 4.21 -10.11 16.91
C LEU A 71 3.80 -9.70 18.32
N ASP A 72 4.76 -9.12 19.04
CA ASP A 72 4.49 -8.41 20.28
C ASP A 72 3.68 -7.12 19.98
N GLU A 73 2.67 -6.80 20.80
CA GLU A 73 1.84 -5.59 20.64
C GLU A 73 2.66 -4.28 20.60
N GLY A 74 3.80 -4.24 21.31
CA GLY A 74 4.70 -3.08 21.32
C GLY A 74 5.81 -3.10 20.27
N ILE A 75 5.77 -4.00 19.29
CA ILE A 75 6.85 -4.15 18.30
C ILE A 75 6.99 -2.89 17.43
N LEU A 76 5.89 -2.30 16.98
CA LEU A 76 5.92 -1.14 16.09
C LEU A 76 6.43 0.11 16.80
N SER A 77 6.02 0.33 18.06
CA SER A 77 6.53 1.43 18.87
C SER A 77 8.03 1.29 19.16
N ARG A 78 8.50 0.07 19.44
CA ARG A 78 9.94 -0.21 19.59
C ARG A 78 10.71 0.07 18.31
N LEU A 79 10.20 -0.36 17.16
CA LEU A 79 10.85 -0.10 15.87
C LEU A 79 10.92 1.41 15.56
N GLU A 80 9.88 2.17 15.91
CA GLU A 80 9.88 3.63 15.81
C GLU A 80 10.93 4.26 16.74
N GLU A 81 11.00 3.85 18.01
CA GLU A 81 11.98 4.35 19.00
C GLU A 81 13.43 4.00 18.64
N GLU A 82 13.65 2.83 18.06
CA GLU A 82 14.95 2.39 17.54
C GLU A 82 15.35 3.13 16.24
N GLY A 83 14.44 3.91 15.66
CA GLY A 83 14.70 4.69 14.45
C GLY A 83 14.84 3.82 13.20
N LEU A 84 14.12 2.69 13.13
CA LEU A 84 14.12 1.72 12.02
C LEU A 84 13.39 2.24 10.77
N PHE A 85 13.50 3.53 10.49
CA PHE A 85 12.92 4.19 9.33
C PHE A 85 11.41 3.94 9.18
N ILE A 86 10.72 3.84 10.33
CA ILE A 86 9.28 3.79 10.42
C ILE A 86 8.79 5.15 10.90
N GLU A 87 7.76 5.66 10.25
CA GLU A 87 7.09 6.91 10.61
C GLU A 87 5.63 6.62 10.91
N SER A 88 5.10 7.24 11.96
CA SER A 88 3.67 7.19 12.28
C SER A 88 2.91 8.15 11.36
N LEU A 89 1.77 7.69 10.83
CA LEU A 89 0.89 8.45 9.95
C LEU A 89 -0.21 9.22 10.70
N ASP A 90 -0.37 8.97 12.00
CA ASP A 90 -1.42 9.54 12.82
C ASP A 90 -0.90 9.98 14.20
N SER A 91 -1.68 10.80 14.90
CA SER A 91 -1.34 11.22 16.26
C SER A 91 -1.50 10.11 17.30
N GLN A 92 -2.26 9.06 16.96
CA GLN A 92 -2.60 7.94 17.84
C GLN A 92 -1.59 6.78 17.74
N LYS A 93 -0.64 6.85 16.81
CA LYS A 93 0.36 5.81 16.54
C LYS A 93 -0.24 4.44 16.20
N GLU A 94 -1.35 4.44 15.46
CA GLU A 94 -1.98 3.20 15.00
C GLU A 94 -1.45 2.80 13.62
N TRP A 95 -1.28 3.80 12.75
CA TRP A 95 -0.79 3.60 11.40
C TRP A 95 0.66 4.02 11.25
N TYR A 96 1.40 3.17 10.55
CA TYR A 96 2.82 3.30 10.31
C TYR A 96 3.14 3.11 8.84
N ARG A 97 4.24 3.72 8.41
CA ARG A 97 4.81 3.55 7.08
C ARG A 97 6.32 3.45 7.16
N PHE A 98 6.90 2.59 6.33
CA PHE A 98 8.34 2.60 6.10
C PHE A 98 8.73 3.78 5.21
N HIS A 99 9.85 4.43 5.54
CA HIS A 99 10.48 5.39 4.66
C HIS A 99 10.72 4.75 3.28
N GLN A 100 10.44 5.51 2.20
CA GLN A 100 10.38 5.01 0.83
C GLN A 100 11.63 4.20 0.42
N LEU A 101 12.82 4.74 0.70
CA LEU A 101 14.09 4.06 0.39
C LEU A 101 14.23 2.72 1.13
N PHE A 102 13.91 2.69 2.42
CA PHE A 102 14.04 1.47 3.22
C PHE A 102 13.05 0.39 2.77
N ARG A 103 11.83 0.81 2.45
CA ARG A 103 10.80 -0.07 1.90
C ARG A 103 11.22 -0.72 0.58
N GLU A 104 11.84 0.04 -0.32
CA GLU A 104 12.29 -0.46 -1.61
C GLU A 104 13.38 -1.51 -1.46
N ILE A 105 14.34 -1.26 -0.56
CA ILE A 105 15.39 -2.22 -0.21
C ILE A 105 14.79 -3.52 0.34
N LEU A 106 13.83 -3.42 1.28
CA LEU A 106 13.14 -4.58 1.85
C LEU A 106 12.40 -5.39 0.80
N ARG A 107 11.76 -4.72 -0.17
CA ARG A 107 11.04 -5.37 -1.28
C ARG A 107 11.98 -6.13 -2.21
N GLN A 108 13.08 -5.51 -2.62
CA GLN A 108 14.09 -6.18 -3.44
C GLN A 108 14.65 -7.42 -2.74
N ARG A 109 14.86 -7.32 -1.43
CA ARG A 109 15.34 -8.45 -0.63
C ARG A 109 14.28 -9.53 -0.45
N LEU A 110 13.01 -9.15 -0.27
CA LEU A 110 11.88 -10.07 -0.23
C LEU A 110 11.79 -10.87 -1.54
N GLU A 111 11.88 -10.21 -2.69
CA GLU A 111 11.83 -10.85 -4.01
C GLU A 111 13.04 -11.77 -4.28
N ALA A 112 14.18 -11.48 -3.64
CA ALA A 112 15.36 -12.35 -3.72
C ALA A 112 15.29 -13.56 -2.77
N GLU A 113 14.61 -13.44 -1.63
CA GLU A 113 14.55 -14.50 -0.59
C GLU A 113 13.30 -15.39 -0.67
N TYR A 114 12.20 -14.90 -1.26
CA TYR A 114 10.91 -15.59 -1.32
C TYR A 114 10.50 -15.86 -2.76
N SER A 115 9.79 -16.97 -2.96
CA SER A 115 9.22 -17.29 -4.27
C SER A 115 8.10 -16.32 -4.65
N ALA A 116 7.87 -16.15 -5.96
CA ALA A 116 6.77 -15.33 -6.46
C ALA A 116 5.41 -15.79 -5.90
N SER A 117 5.20 -17.11 -5.74
CA SER A 117 3.99 -17.66 -5.13
C SER A 117 3.80 -17.23 -3.67
N GLU A 118 4.86 -17.21 -2.87
CA GLU A 118 4.78 -16.76 -1.48
C GLU A 118 4.46 -15.26 -1.40
N VAL A 119 5.09 -14.44 -2.25
CA VAL A 119 4.80 -13.01 -2.31
C VAL A 119 3.35 -12.75 -2.75
N THR A 120 2.84 -13.52 -3.72
CA THR A 120 1.43 -13.45 -4.14
C THR A 120 0.49 -13.83 -2.99
N GLU A 121 0.76 -14.93 -2.29
CA GLU A 121 -0.06 -15.36 -1.15
C GLU A 121 -0.11 -14.29 -0.05
N LEU A 122 1.04 -13.69 0.26
CA LEU A 122 1.13 -12.58 1.18
C LEU A 122 0.21 -11.43 0.72
N ARG A 123 0.36 -10.94 -0.50
CA ARG A 123 -0.48 -9.85 -1.04
C ARG A 123 -1.98 -10.17 -0.94
N LEU A 124 -2.38 -11.42 -1.19
CA LEU A 124 -3.76 -11.86 -1.05
C LEU A 124 -4.25 -11.82 0.41
N ARG A 125 -3.44 -12.27 1.37
CA ARG A 125 -3.78 -12.19 2.80
C ARG A 125 -3.98 -10.73 3.25
N ALA A 126 -3.08 -9.85 2.83
CA ALA A 126 -3.19 -8.42 3.09
C ALA A 126 -4.47 -7.84 2.47
N SER A 127 -4.74 -8.15 1.20
CA SER A 127 -5.94 -7.71 0.49
C SER A 127 -7.22 -8.15 1.21
N ASN A 128 -7.32 -9.41 1.61
CA ASN A 128 -8.48 -9.95 2.30
C ASN A 128 -8.73 -9.26 3.65
N TRP A 129 -7.67 -9.03 4.44
CA TRP A 129 -7.81 -8.34 5.72
C TRP A 129 -8.25 -6.89 5.52
N LEU A 130 -7.63 -6.17 4.57
CA LEU A 130 -7.96 -4.78 4.26
C LEU A 130 -9.42 -4.66 3.80
N ALA A 131 -9.89 -5.57 2.94
CA ALA A 131 -11.28 -5.60 2.49
C ALA A 131 -12.26 -5.86 3.65
N ALA A 132 -11.93 -6.79 4.55
CA ALA A 132 -12.76 -7.11 5.71
C ALA A 132 -12.87 -5.95 6.71
N ASN A 133 -11.86 -5.08 6.77
CA ASN A 133 -11.83 -3.89 7.65
C ASN A 133 -12.26 -2.59 6.94
N GLY A 134 -12.75 -2.68 5.70
CA GLY A 134 -13.29 -1.53 4.95
C GLY A 134 -12.25 -0.68 4.22
N PHE A 135 -10.96 -1.06 4.24
CA PHE A 135 -9.89 -0.39 3.48
C PHE A 135 -9.86 -0.86 2.02
N ILE A 136 -10.92 -0.55 1.29
CA ILE A 136 -11.17 -1.07 -0.06
C ILE A 136 -10.08 -0.71 -1.06
N GLU A 137 -9.65 0.55 -1.10
CA GLU A 137 -8.66 1.00 -2.08
C GLU A 137 -7.33 0.26 -1.91
N ASP A 138 -6.86 0.13 -0.67
CA ASP A 138 -5.63 -0.61 -0.37
C ASP A 138 -5.80 -2.11 -0.65
N ALA A 139 -6.98 -2.67 -0.34
CA ALA A 139 -7.29 -4.07 -0.61
C ALA A 139 -7.20 -4.37 -2.11
N LEU A 140 -7.76 -3.48 -2.93
CA LEU A 140 -7.75 -3.58 -4.38
C LEU A 140 -6.32 -3.47 -4.93
N ASP A 141 -5.54 -2.51 -4.43
CA ASP A 141 -4.14 -2.35 -4.84
C ASP A 141 -3.31 -3.60 -4.55
N GLN A 142 -3.51 -4.25 -3.40
CA GLN A 142 -2.80 -5.49 -3.08
C GLN A 142 -3.24 -6.67 -3.96
N ALA A 143 -4.55 -6.80 -4.27
CA ALA A 143 -5.04 -7.84 -5.17
C ALA A 143 -4.55 -7.66 -6.61
N LEU A 144 -4.52 -6.42 -7.11
CA LEU A 144 -4.00 -6.13 -8.44
C LEU A 144 -2.48 -6.38 -8.52
N LYS A 145 -1.72 -5.96 -7.48
CA LYS A 145 -0.28 -6.23 -7.38
C LYS A 145 0.06 -7.71 -7.21
N SER A 146 -0.88 -8.55 -6.78
CA SER A 146 -0.67 -10.01 -6.68
C SER A 146 -0.84 -10.73 -8.01
N GLY A 147 -1.37 -10.04 -9.04
CA GLY A 147 -1.72 -10.63 -10.33
C GLY A 147 -3.05 -11.40 -10.34
N GLU A 148 -3.70 -11.54 -9.17
CA GLU A 148 -4.95 -12.30 -9.02
C GLU A 148 -6.16 -11.39 -9.25
N VAL A 149 -6.38 -11.09 -10.52
CA VAL A 149 -7.43 -10.16 -10.98
C VAL A 149 -8.81 -10.54 -10.46
N GLN A 150 -9.13 -11.84 -10.39
CA GLN A 150 -10.44 -12.28 -9.94
C GLN A 150 -10.73 -11.88 -8.48
N VAL A 151 -9.70 -11.81 -7.63
CA VAL A 151 -9.86 -11.36 -6.24
C VAL A 151 -10.20 -9.88 -6.21
N ALA A 152 -9.55 -9.06 -7.03
CA ALA A 152 -9.84 -7.64 -7.18
C ALA A 152 -11.28 -7.40 -7.67
N VAL A 153 -11.73 -8.17 -8.68
CA VAL A 153 -13.11 -8.13 -9.19
C VAL A 153 -14.11 -8.50 -8.09
N ASN A 154 -13.84 -9.56 -7.32
CA ASN A 154 -14.73 -10.00 -6.25
C ASN A 154 -14.85 -8.97 -5.12
N ILE A 155 -13.77 -8.27 -4.78
CA ILE A 155 -13.80 -7.18 -3.80
C ILE A 155 -14.72 -6.07 -4.30
N LEU A 156 -14.54 -5.64 -5.56
CA LEU A 156 -15.37 -4.59 -6.15
C LEU A 156 -16.84 -5.03 -6.29
N ALA A 157 -17.10 -6.31 -6.61
CA ALA A 157 -18.45 -6.85 -6.71
C ALA A 157 -19.23 -6.83 -5.38
N LYS A 158 -18.54 -7.06 -4.26
CA LYS A 158 -19.16 -7.01 -2.92
C LYS A 158 -19.62 -5.61 -2.53
N ILE A 159 -18.88 -4.59 -2.94
CA ILE A 159 -19.15 -3.19 -2.57
C ILE A 159 -19.87 -2.41 -3.67
N GLY A 160 -19.83 -2.87 -4.92
CA GLY A 160 -20.29 -2.12 -6.08
C GLY A 160 -21.75 -1.70 -5.96
N ALA A 161 -22.62 -2.60 -5.49
CA ALA A 161 -24.02 -2.29 -5.20
C ALA A 161 -24.14 -1.15 -4.17
N THR A 162 -23.39 -1.23 -3.06
CA THR A 162 -23.43 -0.19 -2.02
C THR A 162 -22.88 1.16 -2.50
N LEU A 163 -21.90 1.18 -3.40
CA LEU A 163 -21.35 2.41 -3.98
C LEU A 163 -22.34 3.07 -4.94
N VAL A 164 -23.07 2.25 -5.71
CA VAL A 164 -24.17 2.69 -6.58
C VAL A 164 -25.31 3.28 -5.74
N ASP A 165 -25.73 2.57 -4.69
CA ASP A 165 -26.84 3.00 -3.83
C ASP A 165 -26.52 4.27 -3.02
N ARG A 166 -25.25 4.44 -2.61
CA ARG A 166 -24.79 5.60 -1.82
C ARG A 166 -24.30 6.76 -2.69
N GLU A 167 -24.53 6.73 -4.00
CA GLU A 167 -24.12 7.80 -4.91
C GLU A 167 -22.61 8.14 -4.80
N SER A 168 -21.79 7.16 -4.42
CA SER A 168 -20.36 7.36 -4.19
C SER A 168 -19.56 7.19 -5.50
N TRP A 169 -19.99 7.88 -6.56
CA TRP A 169 -19.48 7.68 -7.92
C TRP A 169 -18.00 8.05 -8.08
N LEU A 170 -17.49 9.04 -7.33
CA LEU A 170 -16.07 9.41 -7.34
C LEU A 170 -15.17 8.28 -6.85
N LEU A 171 -15.58 7.59 -5.79
CA LEU A 171 -14.86 6.43 -5.26
C LEU A 171 -14.95 5.26 -6.25
N LEU A 172 -16.13 5.01 -6.82
CA LEU A 172 -16.31 3.98 -7.84
C LEU A 172 -15.42 4.23 -9.07
N GLU A 173 -15.31 5.47 -9.53
CA GLU A 173 -14.43 5.85 -10.63
C GLU A 173 -12.96 5.64 -10.29
N SER A 174 -12.51 6.10 -9.12
CA SER A 174 -11.13 5.89 -8.64
C SER A 174 -10.77 4.40 -8.62
N LEU A 175 -11.68 3.55 -8.12
CA LEU A 175 -11.51 2.11 -8.07
C LEU A 175 -11.47 1.48 -9.46
N LEU A 176 -12.38 1.86 -10.37
CA LEU A 176 -12.41 1.34 -11.74
C LEU A 176 -11.15 1.73 -12.53
N ASN A 177 -10.63 2.94 -12.34
CA ASN A 177 -9.42 3.42 -13.02
C ASN A 177 -8.15 2.67 -12.59
N LYS A 178 -8.18 1.91 -11.48
CA LYS A 178 -7.06 1.04 -11.08
C LYS A 178 -7.01 -0.26 -11.89
N PHE A 179 -8.11 -0.67 -12.51
CA PHE A 179 -8.12 -1.88 -13.33
C PHE A 179 -7.54 -1.63 -14.73
N PRO A 180 -6.67 -2.52 -15.23
CA PRO A 180 -6.29 -2.54 -16.64
C PRO A 180 -7.52 -2.64 -17.55
N SER A 181 -7.52 -1.88 -18.64
CA SER A 181 -8.65 -1.80 -19.57
C SER A 181 -9.04 -3.16 -20.18
N GLU A 182 -8.07 -4.05 -20.33
CA GLU A 182 -8.24 -5.41 -20.84
C GLU A 182 -9.13 -6.25 -19.91
N ILE A 183 -8.97 -6.06 -18.60
CA ILE A 183 -9.75 -6.76 -17.58
C ILE A 183 -11.16 -6.19 -17.54
N ILE A 184 -11.28 -4.87 -17.56
CA ILE A 184 -12.59 -4.21 -17.61
C ILE A 184 -13.40 -4.75 -18.78
N ASN A 185 -12.81 -4.87 -19.97
CA ASN A 185 -13.49 -5.38 -21.16
C ASN A 185 -13.83 -6.88 -21.14
N ARG A 186 -13.14 -7.67 -20.32
CA ARG A 186 -13.38 -9.12 -20.19
C ARG A 186 -14.42 -9.45 -19.13
N GLU A 187 -14.53 -8.62 -18.10
CA GLU A 187 -15.41 -8.82 -16.96
C GLU A 187 -16.75 -8.08 -17.14
N PRO A 188 -17.86 -8.78 -17.42
CA PRO A 188 -19.14 -8.13 -17.71
C PRO A 188 -19.64 -7.24 -16.57
N TYR A 189 -19.34 -7.62 -15.33
CA TYR A 189 -19.72 -6.85 -14.15
C TYR A 189 -19.01 -5.48 -14.09
N LEU A 190 -17.72 -5.44 -14.43
CA LEU A 190 -16.97 -4.18 -14.49
C LEU A 190 -17.45 -3.28 -15.62
N LEU A 191 -17.79 -3.86 -16.78
CA LEU A 191 -18.42 -3.12 -17.87
C LEU A 191 -19.74 -2.50 -17.45
N LEU A 192 -20.57 -3.24 -16.71
CA LEU A 192 -21.86 -2.74 -16.24
C LEU A 192 -21.68 -1.56 -15.28
N LEU A 193 -20.74 -1.65 -14.33
CA LEU A 193 -20.40 -0.54 -13.44
C LEU A 193 -19.85 0.68 -14.20
N LEU A 194 -18.98 0.47 -15.18
CA LEU A 194 -18.47 1.55 -16.03
C LEU A 194 -19.57 2.21 -16.86
N ALA A 195 -20.48 1.42 -17.44
CA ALA A 195 -21.61 1.92 -18.21
C ALA A 195 -22.55 2.74 -17.33
N TRP A 196 -22.86 2.24 -16.12
CA TRP A 196 -23.66 2.98 -15.14
C TRP A 196 -22.99 4.29 -14.75
N LEU A 197 -21.69 4.29 -14.44
CA LEU A 197 -20.93 5.50 -14.10
C LEU A 197 -20.98 6.55 -15.23
N LYS A 198 -20.84 6.11 -16.48
CA LYS A 198 -20.96 6.99 -17.66
C LYS A 198 -22.37 7.55 -17.81
N LEU A 199 -23.41 6.75 -17.56
CA LEU A 199 -24.80 7.17 -17.66
C LEU A 199 -25.12 8.24 -16.60
N VAL A 200 -24.67 8.05 -15.35
CA VAL A 200 -24.83 9.04 -14.28
C VAL A 200 -24.12 10.35 -14.62
N ARG A 201 -22.88 10.29 -15.15
CA ARG A 201 -22.16 11.48 -15.62
C ARG A 201 -22.89 12.23 -16.72
N MET A 202 -23.49 11.52 -17.68
CA MET A 202 -24.26 12.15 -18.76
C MET A 202 -25.51 12.87 -18.23
N GLN A 203 -26.12 12.38 -17.15
CA GLN A 203 -27.27 13.04 -16.50
C GLN A 203 -26.89 14.29 -15.70
N LEU A 204 -25.65 14.38 -15.19
CA LEU A 204 -25.13 15.54 -14.44
C LEU A 204 -24.61 16.68 -15.32
N GLY A 205 -24.39 16.44 -16.62
CA GLY A 205 -23.85 17.43 -17.57
C GLY A 205 -24.57 18.80 -17.63
N PRO A 206 -25.88 18.94 -17.33
CA PRO A 206 -26.52 20.25 -17.25
C PRO A 206 -26.29 21.00 -15.92
N VAL A 207 -25.98 20.30 -14.82
CA VAL A 207 -25.98 20.88 -13.46
C VAL A 207 -24.70 21.69 -13.18
N GLU A 208 -23.57 21.28 -13.75
CA GLU A 208 -22.30 22.02 -13.64
C GLU A 208 -22.34 23.37 -14.37
N ARG A 209 -23.10 23.47 -15.48
CA ARG A 209 -23.30 24.75 -16.20
C ARG A 209 -24.12 25.76 -15.40
N ILE A 210 -24.98 25.32 -14.48
CA ILE A 210 -25.81 26.23 -13.69
C ILE A 210 -24.98 26.98 -12.64
N ARG A 211 -23.83 26.43 -12.21
CA ARG A 211 -22.92 27.12 -11.29
C ARG A 211 -22.19 28.30 -11.93
N GLU A 212 -21.98 28.29 -13.24
CA GLU A 212 -21.41 29.43 -13.99
C GLU A 212 -22.43 30.56 -14.22
N TYR A 213 -23.73 30.32 -14.03
CA TYR A 213 -24.79 31.34 -14.15
C TYR A 213 -25.24 31.93 -12.80
N LEU A 214 -24.64 31.52 -11.68
CA LEU A 214 -24.96 32.01 -10.33
C LEU A 214 -23.80 32.78 -9.65
N GLN A 215 -22.83 33.25 -10.43
CA GLN A 215 -21.93 34.36 -10.05
C GLN A 215 -22.29 35.61 -10.83
#